data_AF-G3Q683-F1
#
_entry.id   AF-G3Q683-F1
#
_cell.length_a   1.000
_cell.length_b   1.000
_cell.length_c   1.000
_cell.angle_alpha   90.00
_cell.angle_beta   90.00
_cell.angle_gamma   90.00
#
_symmetry.space_group_name_H-M   'P 1'
#
loop_
_entity.id
_entity.type
_entity.pdbx_description
1 polymer ?
#
loop_
_entity_poly.entity_id
_entity_poly.type
_entity_poly.pdbx_seq_one_letter_code
_entity_poly.pdbx_strand_id
1 'polypeptide(L)'
;AECSENVSLSFRRFGYSVSSARQTLQLWQGIMKEIGSKFGTSVVIYFVFLKWLLMFNIFSFLVNFGFITLPLLVHDTSPKIPPNVSFSGLEILTGAGYFHYTVMYYGGYSNATLHGLVEYDMQLAYFFTISAYMVLCGIALIFNMGSLFMKNYVLADPTSNGAWQLLCSWDFSITNERAVRQRKNNLRVQLKESLSEKAQRERLTLSQQLRHFGVHLGSWLLSTGLAVGCGASIFYLCKYEQQDAETLLVPFVVSLMNLVVPLFYSLFNKFEHYSSQRRQIYALVVRNVLLKMFILAVLCYHWMNVVAKFSNICWESIVGQALYRLVIVDFLFLMLGSFFGEFLSNLIGTRLLPRLGVPEFDVARNVLELIYAQTLAWIGIYFSPLLPAIQILKFFILFYLKKVSLIQNCQPPRRSGRAAQMQTIFIALLFFPFFVGALSMVAYTAWSLSPSEHCGPFQGLSSTFSVVGVWMEDLEKIPGSQWAVWIYLNVIRSEIFYYFISLIIVVIIYIFWQVTQGRKQLIRLLKQRIVNDGKDKSFLLDKLQNLQ
;
A
#
# COMPACT_ATOMS: atom_id res chain seq x y z
N ALA A 1 -44.32 4.00 -14.27
CA ALA A 1 -43.34 3.05 -14.83
C ALA A 1 -42.21 3.78 -15.59
N GLU A 2 -42.51 4.81 -16.39
CA GLU A 2 -41.54 5.53 -17.24
C GLU A 2 -40.38 6.23 -16.50
N CYS A 3 -40.59 6.71 -15.27
CA CYS A 3 -39.51 7.37 -14.50
C CYS A 3 -38.40 6.39 -14.09
N SER A 4 -38.74 5.12 -13.80
CA SER A 4 -37.77 4.09 -13.44
C SER A 4 -36.91 3.66 -14.63
N GLU A 5 -37.50 3.56 -15.82
CA GLU A 5 -36.76 3.22 -17.05
C GLU A 5 -35.79 4.32 -17.48
N ASN A 6 -36.19 5.60 -17.37
CA ASN A 6 -35.31 6.72 -17.68
C ASN A 6 -34.12 6.82 -16.72
N VAL A 7 -34.32 6.54 -15.43
CA VAL A 7 -33.23 6.49 -14.44
C VAL A 7 -32.29 5.31 -14.73
N SER A 8 -32.82 4.14 -15.08
CA SER A 8 -32.03 2.95 -15.48
C SER A 8 -31.20 3.23 -16.73
N LEU A 9 -31.79 3.87 -17.75
CA LEU A 9 -31.11 4.23 -19.00
C LEU A 9 -30.02 5.28 -18.79
N SER A 10 -30.26 6.26 -17.91
CA SER A 10 -29.27 7.26 -17.51
C SER A 10 -28.10 6.62 -16.77
N PHE A 11 -28.36 5.72 -15.81
CA PHE A 11 -27.32 4.95 -15.12
C PHE A 11 -26.50 4.06 -16.08
N ARG A 12 -27.15 3.44 -17.06
CA ARG A 12 -26.47 2.67 -18.11
C ARG A 12 -25.60 3.57 -19.00
N ARG A 13 -26.12 4.70 -19.47
CA ARG A 13 -25.34 5.67 -20.27
C ARG A 13 -24.17 6.26 -19.50
N PHE A 14 -24.36 6.58 -18.22
CA PHE A 14 -23.28 7.00 -17.34
C PHE A 14 -22.25 5.88 -17.18
N GLY A 15 -22.68 4.64 -16.95
CA GLY A 15 -21.80 3.47 -16.89
C GLY A 15 -20.99 3.25 -18.17
N TYR A 16 -21.61 3.40 -19.35
CA TYR A 16 -20.92 3.33 -20.64
C TYR A 16 -19.97 4.51 -20.85
N SER A 17 -20.35 5.73 -20.47
CA SER A 17 -19.50 6.92 -20.58
C SER A 17 -18.30 6.84 -19.64
N VAL A 18 -18.49 6.36 -18.41
CA VAL A 18 -17.40 6.08 -17.45
C VAL A 18 -16.52 4.93 -17.94
N SER A 19 -17.09 3.88 -18.52
CA SER A 19 -16.31 2.77 -19.10
C SER A 19 -15.49 3.23 -20.32
N SER A 20 -16.08 4.06 -21.17
CA SER A 20 -15.43 4.66 -22.34
C SER A 20 -14.32 5.63 -21.93
N ALA A 21 -14.60 6.52 -20.96
CA ALA A 21 -13.59 7.37 -20.33
C ALA A 21 -12.47 6.55 -19.69
N ARG A 22 -12.77 5.40 -19.09
CA ARG A 22 -11.77 4.47 -18.54
C ARG A 22 -10.95 3.76 -19.64
N GLN A 23 -11.52 3.54 -20.82
CA GLN A 23 -10.82 3.00 -21.98
C GLN A 23 -9.94 4.05 -22.66
N THR A 24 -10.36 5.31 -22.73
CA THR A 24 -9.54 6.42 -23.24
C THR A 24 -8.48 6.89 -22.24
N LEU A 25 -8.72 6.81 -20.92
CA LEU A 25 -7.71 6.96 -19.86
C LEU A 25 -6.82 5.71 -19.66
N GLN A 26 -6.60 4.89 -20.69
CA GLN A 26 -5.60 3.83 -20.68
C GLN A 26 -4.16 4.41 -20.74
N LEU A 27 -3.84 5.26 -19.77
CA LEU A 27 -2.50 5.77 -19.49
C LEU A 27 -1.52 4.59 -19.49
N TRP A 28 -0.48 4.74 -20.31
CA TRP A 28 0.68 3.87 -20.40
C TRP A 28 0.46 2.41 -20.82
N GLN A 29 -0.69 2.07 -21.43
CA GLN A 29 -0.94 0.69 -21.89
C GLN A 29 0.08 0.22 -22.93
N GLY A 30 0.46 1.09 -23.88
CA GLY A 30 1.52 0.79 -24.85
C GLY A 30 2.87 0.54 -24.18
N ILE A 31 3.26 1.38 -23.23
CA ILE A 31 4.51 1.26 -22.47
C ILE A 31 4.55 -0.04 -21.66
N MET A 32 3.46 -0.37 -20.96
CA MET A 32 3.37 -1.62 -20.19
C MET A 32 3.42 -2.86 -21.09
N LYS A 33 2.84 -2.80 -22.29
CA LYS A 33 2.94 -3.88 -23.29
C LYS A 33 4.38 -4.07 -23.78
N GLU A 34 5.10 -2.97 -24.01
CA GLU A 34 6.53 -3.00 -24.37
C GLU A 34 7.39 -3.58 -23.24
N ILE A 35 7.18 -3.13 -22.00
CA ILE A 35 7.88 -3.67 -20.83
C ILE A 35 7.57 -5.16 -20.66
N GLY A 36 6.30 -5.56 -20.84
CA GLY A 36 5.87 -6.95 -20.75
C GLY A 36 6.50 -7.86 -21.79
N SER A 37 6.70 -7.37 -23.02
CA SER A 37 7.35 -8.15 -24.08
C SER A 37 8.86 -8.32 -23.85
N LYS A 38 9.54 -7.32 -23.28
CA LYS A 38 11.00 -7.33 -23.05
C LYS A 38 11.41 -7.97 -21.72
N PHE A 39 10.69 -7.67 -20.64
CA PHE A 39 11.08 -8.03 -19.25
C PHE A 39 10.15 -9.05 -18.59
N GLY A 40 9.01 -9.36 -19.22
CA GLY A 40 8.04 -10.35 -18.73
C GLY A 40 6.98 -9.79 -17.78
N THR A 41 5.97 -10.61 -17.51
CA THR A 41 4.76 -10.24 -16.78
C THR A 41 5.00 -9.90 -15.30
N SER A 42 6.05 -10.45 -14.68
CA SER A 42 6.41 -10.16 -13.29
C SER A 42 6.79 -8.69 -13.08
N VAL A 43 7.49 -8.07 -14.03
CA VAL A 43 7.88 -6.66 -13.96
C VAL A 43 6.70 -5.75 -14.27
N VAL A 44 5.82 -6.14 -15.19
CA VAL A 44 4.59 -5.39 -15.51
C VAL A 44 3.70 -5.21 -14.27
N ILE A 45 3.67 -6.18 -13.35
CA ILE A 45 2.87 -6.08 -12.12
C ILE A 45 3.26 -4.87 -11.28
N TYR A 46 4.55 -4.52 -11.23
CA TYR A 46 5.00 -3.31 -10.54
C TYR A 46 4.33 -2.06 -11.13
N PHE A 47 4.37 -1.91 -12.46
CA PHE A 47 3.79 -0.75 -13.14
C PHE A 47 2.26 -0.73 -13.07
N VAL A 48 1.62 -1.90 -13.11
CA VAL A 48 0.17 -2.02 -12.87
C VAL A 48 -0.19 -1.59 -11.45
N PHE A 49 0.59 -2.01 -10.46
CA PHE A 49 0.40 -1.61 -9.06
C PHE A 49 0.62 -0.11 -8.86
N LEU A 50 1.69 0.45 -9.45
CA LEU A 50 1.97 1.89 -9.44
C LEU A 50 0.85 2.70 -10.09
N LYS A 51 0.33 2.26 -11.25
CA LYS A 51 -0.81 2.89 -11.92
C LYS A 51 -2.07 2.84 -11.05
N TRP A 52 -2.31 1.71 -10.38
CA TRP A 52 -3.44 1.57 -9.47
C TRP A 52 -3.33 2.54 -8.29
N LEU A 53 -2.14 2.68 -7.69
CA LEU A 53 -1.87 3.66 -6.63
C LEU A 53 -2.03 5.11 -7.12
N LEU A 54 -1.57 5.43 -8.33
CA LEU A 54 -1.78 6.74 -8.93
C LEU A 54 -3.28 7.08 -9.04
N MET A 55 -4.08 6.17 -9.59
CA MET A 55 -5.53 6.35 -9.70
C MET A 55 -6.20 6.47 -8.33
N PHE A 56 -5.70 5.71 -7.35
CA PHE A 56 -6.17 5.78 -5.97
C PHE A 56 -5.91 7.17 -5.35
N ASN A 57 -4.74 7.76 -5.58
CA ASN A 57 -4.43 9.11 -5.09
C ASN A 57 -5.16 10.21 -5.87
N ILE A 58 -5.45 10.01 -7.17
CA ILE A 58 -6.34 10.92 -7.93
C ILE A 58 -7.73 10.95 -7.30
N PHE A 59 -8.31 9.78 -7.00
CA PHE A 59 -9.60 9.72 -6.30
C PHE A 59 -9.54 10.40 -4.94
N SER A 60 -8.48 10.13 -4.16
CA SER A 60 -8.24 10.76 -2.86
C SER A 60 -8.15 12.29 -2.95
N PHE A 61 -7.39 12.80 -3.92
CA PHE A 61 -7.27 14.22 -4.19
C PHE A 61 -8.63 14.81 -4.56
N LEU A 62 -9.40 14.20 -5.46
CA LEU A 62 -10.70 14.74 -5.87
C LEU A 62 -11.69 14.85 -4.71
N VAL A 63 -11.73 13.86 -3.81
CA VAL A 63 -12.59 13.90 -2.62
C VAL A 63 -12.15 15.00 -1.66
N ASN A 64 -10.87 15.05 -1.27
CA ASN A 64 -10.40 16.02 -0.28
C ASN A 64 -10.35 17.43 -0.87
N PHE A 65 -9.91 17.57 -2.12
CA PHE A 65 -9.91 18.85 -2.81
C PHE A 65 -11.33 19.39 -2.97
N GLY A 66 -12.26 18.55 -3.44
CA GLY A 66 -13.62 18.96 -3.74
C GLY A 66 -14.47 19.31 -2.52
N PHE A 67 -14.38 18.54 -1.43
CA PHE A 67 -15.20 18.77 -0.24
C PHE A 67 -14.53 19.63 0.82
N ILE A 68 -13.20 19.60 0.97
CA ILE A 68 -12.52 20.35 2.03
C ILE A 68 -11.91 21.63 1.47
N THR A 69 -11.08 21.53 0.43
CA THR A 69 -10.24 22.68 0.03
C THR A 69 -10.97 23.67 -0.88
N LEU A 70 -11.82 23.17 -1.79
CA LEU A 70 -12.51 23.98 -2.78
C LEU A 70 -13.52 24.96 -2.15
N PRO A 71 -14.37 24.56 -1.18
CA PRO A 71 -15.29 25.49 -0.53
C PRO A 71 -14.56 26.65 0.16
N LEU A 72 -13.42 26.36 0.79
CA LEU A 72 -12.60 27.38 1.44
C LEU A 72 -12.00 28.36 0.44
N LEU A 73 -11.43 27.86 -0.67
CA LEU A 73 -10.80 28.70 -1.70
C LEU A 73 -11.79 29.58 -2.46
N VAL A 74 -13.05 29.15 -2.60
CA VAL A 74 -14.09 29.95 -3.24
C VAL A 74 -14.53 31.12 -2.35
N HIS A 75 -14.51 30.94 -1.03
CA HIS A 75 -15.00 31.95 -0.09
C HIS A 75 -13.89 32.89 0.41
N ASP A 76 -12.76 32.34 0.84
CA ASP A 76 -11.57 33.08 1.26
C ASP A 76 -10.52 33.02 0.16
N THR A 77 -10.51 34.05 -0.69
CA THR A 77 -9.60 34.14 -1.85
C THR A 77 -8.16 34.54 -1.45
N SER A 78 -7.92 34.91 -0.19
CA SER A 78 -6.60 35.35 0.29
C SER A 78 -6.24 34.66 1.61
N PRO A 79 -5.22 33.78 1.63
CA PRO A 79 -4.69 33.26 2.88
C PRO A 79 -4.09 34.40 3.71
N LYS A 80 -4.25 34.34 5.03
CA LYS A 80 -3.70 35.33 5.98
C LYS A 80 -2.18 35.16 6.09
N ILE A 81 -1.47 35.49 5.02
CA ILE A 81 -0.01 35.40 4.93
C ILE A 81 0.57 36.70 5.50
N PRO A 82 1.49 36.63 6.48
CA PRO A 82 2.20 37.82 6.94
C PRO A 82 3.01 38.42 5.79
N PRO A 83 3.05 39.76 5.63
CA PRO A 83 3.74 40.42 4.50
C PRO A 83 5.26 40.12 4.45
N ASN A 84 5.83 39.64 5.54
CA ASN A 84 7.26 39.27 5.64
C ASN A 84 7.58 37.87 5.10
N VAL A 85 6.58 37.09 4.68
CA VAL A 85 6.77 35.70 4.21
C VAL A 85 6.54 35.63 2.70
N SER A 86 7.64 35.54 1.95
CA SER A 86 7.62 35.44 0.48
C SER A 86 8.11 34.08 0.01
N PHE A 87 7.54 33.59 -1.10
CA PHE A 87 7.92 32.31 -1.68
C PHE A 87 9.32 32.37 -2.32
N SER A 88 10.30 31.70 -1.70
CA SER A 88 11.69 31.64 -2.19
C SER A 88 12.03 30.33 -2.91
N GLY A 89 11.10 29.38 -2.98
CA GLY A 89 11.29 28.06 -3.62
C GLY A 89 11.95 26.99 -2.75
N LEU A 90 12.79 27.36 -1.78
CA LEU A 90 13.42 26.43 -0.81
C LEU A 90 12.36 25.74 0.08
N GLU A 91 11.20 26.37 0.21
CA GLU A 91 10.00 25.89 0.89
C GLU A 91 9.41 24.62 0.25
N ILE A 92 9.69 24.36 -1.04
CA ILE A 92 9.33 23.08 -1.69
C ILE A 92 10.05 21.91 -1.01
N LEU A 93 11.28 22.11 -0.53
CA LEU A 93 12.03 21.06 0.15
C LEU A 93 11.68 21.00 1.63
N THR A 94 11.55 22.16 2.29
CA THR A 94 11.33 22.22 3.74
C THR A 94 9.86 22.12 4.13
N GLY A 95 8.89 22.33 3.23
CA GLY A 95 7.47 22.38 3.61
C GLY A 95 7.12 23.47 4.63
N ALA A 96 8.05 24.36 4.97
CA ALA A 96 7.91 25.38 6.00
C ALA A 96 7.79 26.77 5.37
N GLY A 97 7.58 27.81 6.18
CA GLY A 97 7.46 29.19 5.69
C GLY A 97 6.09 29.42 5.04
N TYR A 98 6.07 29.80 3.76
CA TYR A 98 4.86 30.11 3.00
C TYR A 98 3.79 29.02 3.13
N PHE A 99 4.18 27.74 2.98
CA PHE A 99 3.21 26.64 3.03
C PHE A 99 2.50 26.48 4.38
N HIS A 100 3.10 26.94 5.49
CA HIS A 100 2.47 26.90 6.81
C HIS A 100 1.12 27.64 6.85
N TYR A 101 0.99 28.73 6.09
CA TYR A 101 -0.21 29.57 6.06
C TYR A 101 -1.19 29.20 4.93
N THR A 102 -0.88 28.15 4.17
CA THR A 102 -1.72 27.70 3.04
C THR A 102 -2.65 26.57 3.45
N VAL A 103 -3.66 26.30 2.60
CA VAL A 103 -4.58 25.15 2.71
C VAL A 103 -3.87 23.78 2.60
N MET A 104 -2.56 23.75 2.40
CA MET A 104 -1.76 22.53 2.41
C MET A 104 -1.81 21.80 3.76
N TYR A 105 -1.90 22.53 4.86
CA TYR A 105 -1.90 21.98 6.22
C TYR A 105 -3.20 22.25 6.96
N TYR A 106 -3.47 21.42 7.96
CA TYR A 106 -4.65 21.47 8.84
C TYR A 106 -4.92 22.87 9.41
N GLY A 107 -3.89 23.63 9.80
CA GLY A 107 -4.04 24.95 10.40
C GLY A 107 -4.56 26.03 9.46
N GLY A 108 -4.54 25.81 8.14
CA GLY A 108 -5.08 26.75 7.15
C GLY A 108 -6.60 26.75 7.05
N TYR A 109 -7.28 25.77 7.67
CA TYR A 109 -8.75 25.65 7.65
C TYR A 109 -9.37 26.36 8.84
N SER A 110 -10.45 27.10 8.58
CA SER A 110 -11.20 27.87 9.57
C SER A 110 -12.24 27.00 10.31
N ASN A 111 -12.62 27.41 11.51
CA ASN A 111 -13.69 26.82 12.30
C ASN A 111 -15.09 27.40 11.99
N ALA A 112 -15.15 28.42 11.12
CA ALA A 112 -16.38 29.13 10.80
C ALA A 112 -17.23 28.41 9.74
N THR A 113 -18.55 28.60 9.82
CA THR A 113 -19.50 28.28 8.75
C THR A 113 -19.29 29.25 7.59
N LEU A 114 -19.05 28.73 6.39
CA LEU A 114 -18.92 29.56 5.19
C LEU A 114 -20.33 29.91 4.70
N HIS A 115 -20.66 31.20 4.71
CA HIS A 115 -21.96 31.70 4.31
C HIS A 115 -21.99 31.98 2.80
N GLY A 116 -22.40 30.99 2.01
CA GLY A 116 -22.57 31.11 0.56
C GLY A 116 -24.03 30.95 0.10
N LEU A 117 -24.23 30.36 -1.08
CA LEU A 117 -25.55 29.91 -1.57
C LEU A 117 -26.17 28.82 -0.69
N VAL A 118 -25.32 28.07 0.02
CA VAL A 118 -25.66 27.05 1.00
C VAL A 118 -24.71 27.25 2.18
N GLU A 119 -25.22 27.15 3.41
CA GLU A 119 -24.40 27.18 4.61
C GLU A 119 -23.50 25.94 4.65
N TYR A 120 -22.20 26.15 4.60
CA TYR A 120 -21.21 25.08 4.58
C TYR A 120 -20.40 25.08 5.88
N ASP A 121 -20.72 24.15 6.79
CA ASP A 121 -19.95 23.98 8.01
C ASP A 121 -18.64 23.24 7.71
N MET A 122 -17.53 23.97 7.85
CA MET A 122 -16.19 23.43 7.61
C MET A 122 -15.81 22.32 8.60
N GLN A 123 -16.26 22.39 9.85
CA GLN A 123 -15.93 21.39 10.87
C GLN A 123 -16.56 20.04 10.51
N LEU A 124 -17.86 20.04 10.22
CA LEU A 124 -18.58 18.84 9.81
C LEU A 124 -18.07 18.30 8.48
N ALA A 125 -17.84 19.19 7.51
CA ALA A 125 -17.29 18.83 6.21
C ALA A 125 -15.94 18.11 6.34
N TYR A 126 -15.02 18.66 7.14
CA TYR A 126 -13.70 18.07 7.37
C TYR A 126 -13.81 16.68 7.99
N PHE A 127 -14.59 16.56 9.07
CA PHE A 127 -14.77 15.31 9.80
C PHE A 127 -15.41 14.21 8.93
N PHE A 128 -16.53 14.52 8.27
CA PHE A 128 -17.25 13.54 7.45
C PHE A 128 -16.50 13.18 6.18
N THR A 129 -15.83 14.13 5.53
CA THR A 129 -15.06 13.84 4.31
C THR A 129 -13.91 12.88 4.60
N ILE A 130 -13.14 13.12 5.65
CA ILE A 130 -12.02 12.22 6.02
C ILE A 130 -12.55 10.87 6.49
N SER A 131 -13.58 10.84 7.34
CA SER A 131 -14.17 9.60 7.83
C SER A 131 -14.74 8.75 6.68
N ALA A 132 -15.54 9.35 5.81
CA ALA A 132 -16.08 8.68 4.63
C ALA A 132 -14.98 8.22 3.68
N TYR A 133 -13.96 9.04 3.45
CA TYR A 133 -12.80 8.67 2.64
C TYR A 133 -12.09 7.44 3.21
N MET A 134 -11.80 7.40 4.51
CA MET A 134 -11.12 6.27 5.15
C MET A 134 -11.95 4.99 5.06
N VAL A 135 -13.27 5.06 5.25
CA VAL A 135 -14.17 3.91 5.09
C VAL A 135 -14.20 3.43 3.64
N LEU A 136 -14.37 4.34 2.67
CA LEU A 136 -14.38 4.01 1.24
C LEU A 136 -13.05 3.38 0.81
N CYS A 137 -11.92 3.89 1.34
CA CYS A 137 -10.60 3.30 1.12
C CYS A 137 -10.51 1.87 1.67
N GLY A 138 -10.97 1.65 2.89
CA GLY A 138 -11.00 0.31 3.50
C GLY A 138 -11.83 -0.68 2.67
N ILE A 139 -13.03 -0.28 2.26
CA ILE A 139 -13.92 -1.10 1.42
C ILE A 139 -13.26 -1.40 0.06
N ALA A 140 -12.68 -0.39 -0.59
CA ALA A 140 -11.99 -0.56 -1.88
C ALA A 140 -10.81 -1.53 -1.77
N LEU A 141 -10.02 -1.46 -0.69
CA LEU A 141 -8.92 -2.40 -0.44
C LEU A 141 -9.42 -3.83 -0.21
N ILE A 142 -10.44 -4.01 0.64
CA ILE A 142 -11.04 -5.32 0.91
C ILE A 142 -11.59 -5.94 -0.38
N PHE A 143 -12.35 -5.17 -1.17
CA PHE A 143 -12.93 -5.65 -2.42
C PHE A 143 -11.86 -6.04 -3.44
N ASN A 144 -10.83 -5.20 -3.62
CA ASN A 144 -9.74 -5.48 -4.53
C ASN A 144 -8.94 -6.73 -4.10
N MET A 145 -8.65 -6.85 -2.80
CA MET A 145 -7.98 -8.03 -2.25
C MET A 145 -8.81 -9.30 -2.47
N GLY A 146 -10.11 -9.27 -2.15
CA GLY A 146 -11.01 -10.40 -2.33
C GLY A 146 -11.13 -10.84 -3.78
N SER A 147 -11.30 -9.88 -4.70
CA SER A 147 -11.39 -10.16 -6.15
C SER A 147 -10.11 -10.79 -6.69
N LEU A 148 -8.94 -10.29 -6.27
CA LEU A 148 -7.65 -10.81 -6.72
C LEU A 148 -7.31 -12.15 -6.10
N PHE A 149 -7.66 -12.36 -4.82
CA PHE A 149 -7.50 -13.66 -4.18
C PHE A 149 -8.33 -14.71 -4.89
N MET A 150 -9.60 -14.42 -5.20
CA MET A 150 -10.48 -15.34 -5.93
C MET A 150 -9.95 -15.68 -7.32
N LYS A 151 -9.47 -14.69 -8.09
CA LYS A 151 -8.92 -14.92 -9.43
C LYS A 151 -7.62 -15.73 -9.40
N ASN A 152 -6.73 -15.44 -8.46
CA ASN A 152 -5.38 -16.00 -8.47
C ASN A 152 -5.25 -17.32 -7.67
N TYR A 153 -6.13 -17.58 -6.70
CA TYR A 153 -6.16 -18.84 -5.93
C TYR A 153 -6.52 -20.04 -6.82
N VAL A 154 -7.45 -19.86 -7.77
CA VAL A 154 -7.85 -20.91 -8.73
C VAL A 154 -6.68 -21.36 -9.61
N LEU A 155 -5.69 -20.49 -9.86
CA LEU A 155 -4.50 -20.78 -10.67
C LEU A 155 -3.31 -21.33 -9.85
N ALA A 156 -3.41 -21.32 -8.52
CA ALA A 156 -2.31 -21.58 -7.59
C ALA A 156 -2.18 -23.05 -7.20
N ASP A 157 -2.77 -23.97 -7.96
CA ASP A 157 -2.81 -25.38 -7.55
C ASP A 157 -1.39 -25.97 -7.47
N PRO A 158 -0.97 -26.52 -6.31
CA PRO A 158 0.36 -27.11 -6.10
C PRO A 158 0.45 -28.57 -6.56
N THR A 159 -0.64 -29.15 -7.08
CA THR A 159 -0.75 -30.58 -7.36
C THR A 159 -0.32 -31.02 -8.76
N SER A 160 0.16 -30.12 -9.62
CA SER A 160 0.70 -30.56 -10.90
C SER A 160 2.16 -31.01 -10.72
N ASN A 161 2.37 -32.33 -10.72
CA ASN A 161 3.68 -32.93 -10.95
C ASN A 161 4.43 -32.22 -12.08
N GLY A 162 5.76 -32.13 -11.98
CA GLY A 162 6.60 -31.42 -12.94
C GLY A 162 6.39 -31.84 -14.40
N ALA A 163 5.94 -33.08 -14.64
CA ALA A 163 5.56 -33.59 -15.96
C ALA A 163 4.35 -32.87 -16.57
N TRP A 164 3.29 -32.63 -15.81
CA TRP A 164 2.11 -31.89 -16.29
C TRP A 164 2.44 -30.42 -16.59
N GLN A 165 3.28 -29.81 -15.75
CA GLN A 165 3.72 -28.44 -15.97
C GLN A 165 4.58 -28.32 -17.24
N LEU A 166 5.38 -29.34 -17.57
CA LEU A 166 6.13 -29.40 -18.84
C LEU A 166 5.17 -29.53 -20.03
N LEU A 167 4.25 -30.50 -19.98
CA LEU A 167 3.32 -30.83 -21.07
C LEU A 167 2.35 -29.68 -21.37
N CYS A 168 1.90 -28.94 -20.36
CA CYS A 168 0.99 -27.80 -20.51
C CYS A 168 1.68 -26.43 -20.58
N SER A 169 3.01 -26.39 -20.72
CA SER A 169 3.75 -25.12 -20.80
C SER A 169 3.81 -24.51 -22.20
N TRP A 170 3.34 -25.24 -23.21
CA TRP A 170 3.36 -24.81 -24.60
C TRP A 170 2.38 -23.66 -24.84
N ASP A 171 2.87 -22.57 -25.43
CA ASP A 171 2.07 -21.40 -25.76
C ASP A 171 2.31 -21.04 -27.23
N PHE A 172 1.31 -21.31 -28.07
CA PHE A 172 1.37 -21.05 -29.51
C PHE A 172 1.37 -19.56 -29.86
N SER A 173 1.11 -18.67 -28.89
CA SER A 173 1.11 -17.22 -29.11
C SER A 173 2.52 -16.59 -29.09
N ILE A 174 3.54 -17.34 -28.65
CA ILE A 174 4.92 -16.86 -28.55
C ILE A 174 5.66 -17.17 -29.86
N THR A 175 5.70 -16.20 -30.78
CA THR A 175 6.36 -16.33 -32.08
C THR A 175 7.82 -15.85 -32.07
N ASN A 176 8.22 -15.03 -31.10
CA ASN A 176 9.56 -14.44 -31.05
C ASN A 176 10.60 -15.42 -30.50
N GLU A 177 11.64 -15.72 -31.28
CA GLU A 177 12.68 -16.69 -30.94
C GLU A 177 13.39 -16.39 -29.62
N ARG A 178 13.62 -15.11 -29.31
CA ARG A 178 14.23 -14.69 -28.03
C ARG A 178 13.32 -15.01 -26.84
N ALA A 179 12.02 -14.78 -27.00
CA ALA A 179 11.02 -15.07 -25.98
C ALA A 179 10.86 -16.58 -25.76
N VAL A 180 10.90 -17.39 -26.83
CA VAL A 180 10.90 -18.86 -26.73
C VAL A 180 12.13 -19.35 -25.98
N ARG A 181 13.32 -18.83 -26.30
CA ARG A 181 14.58 -19.18 -25.64
C ARG A 181 14.56 -18.83 -24.16
N GLN A 182 14.02 -17.66 -23.80
CA GLN A 182 13.83 -17.22 -22.42
C GLN A 182 12.82 -18.10 -21.68
N ARG A 183 11.70 -18.47 -22.31
CA ARG A 183 10.68 -19.35 -21.73
C ARG A 183 11.24 -20.74 -21.43
N LYS A 184 12.00 -21.32 -22.37
CA LYS A 184 12.69 -22.60 -22.19
C LYS A 184 13.67 -22.55 -21.01
N ASN A 185 14.45 -21.49 -20.91
CA ASN A 185 15.38 -21.30 -19.79
C ASN A 185 14.65 -21.17 -18.45
N ASN A 186 13.57 -20.38 -18.39
CA ASN A 186 12.76 -20.24 -17.17
C ASN A 186 12.16 -21.58 -16.72
N LEU A 187 11.62 -22.38 -17.65
CA LEU A 187 11.10 -23.73 -17.36
C LEU A 187 12.17 -24.67 -16.83
N ARG A 188 13.36 -24.67 -17.47
CA ARG A 188 14.50 -25.48 -17.02
C ARG A 188 14.90 -25.13 -15.59
N VAL A 189 14.97 -23.83 -15.28
CA VAL A 189 15.32 -23.36 -13.93
C VAL A 189 14.24 -23.77 -12.92
N GLN A 190 12.96 -23.55 -13.22
CA GLN A 190 11.85 -23.94 -12.33
C GLN A 190 11.82 -25.44 -12.03
N LEU A 191 12.01 -26.29 -13.06
CA LEU A 191 12.06 -27.74 -12.89
C LEU A 191 13.27 -28.15 -12.04
N LYS A 192 14.46 -27.62 -12.33
CA LYS A 192 15.67 -27.89 -11.56
C LYS A 192 15.50 -27.50 -10.08
N GLU A 193 14.90 -26.34 -9.81
CA GLU A 193 14.59 -25.90 -8.44
C GLU A 193 13.63 -26.86 -7.74
N SER A 194 12.51 -27.21 -8.37
CA SER A 194 11.52 -28.12 -7.77
C SER A 194 12.08 -29.51 -7.45
N LEU A 195 12.94 -30.05 -8.31
CA LEU A 195 13.64 -31.32 -8.11
C LEU A 195 14.66 -31.22 -6.98
N SER A 196 15.43 -30.13 -6.96
CA SER A 196 16.41 -29.89 -5.88
C SER A 196 15.75 -29.73 -4.52
N GLU A 197 14.58 -29.07 -4.43
CA GLU A 197 13.85 -28.88 -3.17
C GLU A 197 13.37 -30.23 -2.60
N LYS A 198 12.89 -31.14 -3.46
CA LYS A 198 12.48 -32.49 -3.05
C LYS A 198 13.68 -33.33 -2.58
N ALA A 199 14.75 -33.36 -3.37
CA ALA A 199 15.96 -34.13 -3.05
C ALA A 199 16.65 -33.64 -1.76
N GLN A 200 16.67 -32.33 -1.52
CA GLN A 200 17.25 -31.75 -0.30
C GLN A 200 16.45 -32.15 0.94
N ARG A 201 15.11 -32.18 0.86
CA ARG A 201 14.22 -32.42 1.99
C ARG A 201 14.28 -33.84 2.51
N GLU A 202 14.56 -34.80 1.64
CA GLU A 202 14.69 -36.23 2.00
C GLU A 202 16.03 -36.58 2.66
N ARG A 203 17.04 -35.69 2.58
CA ARG A 203 18.42 -35.97 3.03
C ARG A 203 18.86 -35.34 4.36
N LEU A 204 18.03 -34.51 5.00
CA LEU A 204 18.46 -33.75 6.19
C LEU A 204 18.37 -34.58 7.48
N THR A 205 19.49 -34.73 8.17
CA THR A 205 19.59 -35.33 9.52
C THR A 205 19.14 -34.36 10.62
N LEU A 206 18.63 -34.86 11.76
CA LEU A 206 18.11 -34.05 12.88
C LEU A 206 19.11 -33.02 13.42
N SER A 207 20.40 -33.37 13.52
CA SER A 207 21.46 -32.44 13.95
C SER A 207 21.64 -31.27 12.96
N GLN A 208 21.56 -31.54 11.66
CA GLN A 208 21.62 -30.49 10.63
C GLN A 208 20.37 -29.60 10.67
N GLN A 209 19.19 -30.16 10.95
CA GLN A 209 17.97 -29.37 11.14
C GLN A 209 18.09 -28.42 12.33
N LEU A 210 18.64 -28.87 13.46
CA LEU A 210 18.86 -28.01 14.63
C LEU A 210 19.83 -26.87 14.33
N ARG A 211 20.92 -27.14 13.60
CA ARG A 211 21.88 -26.12 13.16
C ARG A 211 21.22 -25.09 12.24
N HIS A 212 20.41 -25.53 11.28
CA HIS A 212 19.71 -24.64 10.37
C HIS A 212 18.70 -23.77 11.14
N PHE A 213 17.94 -24.37 12.07
CA PHE A 213 17.03 -23.63 12.93
C PHE A 213 17.75 -22.57 13.76
N GLY A 214 18.92 -22.89 14.33
CA GLY A 214 19.75 -21.93 15.07
C GLY A 214 20.22 -20.75 14.21
N VAL A 215 20.67 -20.99 12.97
CA VAL A 215 21.05 -19.93 12.03
C VAL A 215 19.85 -19.05 11.66
N HIS A 216 18.68 -19.66 11.42
CA HIS A 216 17.45 -18.93 11.16
C HIS A 216 17.06 -18.05 12.35
N LEU A 217 17.03 -18.60 13.56
CA LEU A 217 16.70 -17.88 14.78
C LEU A 217 17.65 -16.70 15.01
N GLY A 218 18.97 -16.92 14.88
CA GLY A 218 19.97 -15.87 15.02
C GLY A 218 19.81 -14.74 13.99
N SER A 219 19.55 -15.08 12.73
CA SER A 219 19.32 -14.08 11.67
C SER A 219 18.03 -13.27 11.91
N TRP A 220 16.98 -13.92 12.38
CA TRP A 220 15.74 -13.24 12.75
C TRP A 220 15.94 -12.32 13.95
N LEU A 221 16.58 -12.79 15.03
CA LEU A 221 16.90 -11.97 16.19
C LEU A 221 17.77 -10.75 15.84
N LEU A 222 18.79 -10.94 14.99
CA LEU A 222 19.62 -9.85 14.51
C LEU A 222 18.81 -8.86 13.66
N SER A 223 17.93 -9.35 12.79
CA SER A 223 17.05 -8.48 11.98
C SER A 223 16.09 -7.66 12.83
N THR A 224 15.48 -8.27 13.86
CA THR A 224 14.61 -7.56 14.79
C THR A 224 15.39 -6.59 15.67
N GLY A 225 16.60 -6.96 16.10
CA GLY A 225 17.49 -6.07 16.86
C GLY A 225 17.90 -4.84 16.05
N LEU A 226 18.23 -5.00 14.77
CA LEU A 226 18.49 -3.90 13.84
C LEU A 226 17.28 -2.99 13.69
N ALA A 227 16.07 -3.54 13.52
CA ALA A 227 14.84 -2.76 13.44
C ALA A 227 14.58 -1.96 14.73
N VAL A 228 14.71 -2.60 15.89
CA VAL A 228 14.56 -1.96 17.20
C VAL A 228 15.59 -0.85 17.41
N GLY A 229 16.85 -1.11 17.07
CA GLY A 229 17.93 -0.13 17.13
C GLY A 229 17.70 1.08 16.22
N CYS A 230 17.18 0.87 15.00
CA CYS A 230 16.81 1.96 14.09
C CYS A 230 15.70 2.83 14.69
N GLY A 231 14.63 2.23 15.22
CA GLY A 231 13.56 3.02 15.83
C GLY A 231 13.99 3.73 17.11
N ALA A 232 14.81 3.10 17.97
CA ALA A 232 15.38 3.78 19.14
C ALA A 232 16.24 4.99 18.72
N SER A 233 17.06 4.83 17.68
CA SER A 233 17.88 5.92 17.13
C SER A 233 17.01 7.07 16.62
N ILE A 234 15.94 6.78 15.89
CA ILE A 234 14.97 7.78 15.41
C ILE A 234 14.29 8.48 16.58
N PHE A 235 13.91 7.77 17.65
CA PHE A 235 13.28 8.36 18.81
C PHE A 235 14.19 9.40 19.51
N TYR A 236 15.46 9.08 19.70
CA TYR A 236 16.43 10.04 20.24
C TYR A 236 16.69 11.20 19.29
N LEU A 237 16.73 10.95 17.98
CA LEU A 237 16.90 11.99 16.97
C LEU A 237 15.72 12.97 16.96
N CYS A 238 14.48 12.47 17.08
CA CYS A 238 13.28 13.30 17.19
C CYS A 238 13.33 14.17 18.46
N LYS A 239 13.85 13.64 19.57
CA LYS A 239 14.03 14.43 20.80
C LYS A 239 15.09 15.52 20.62
N TYR A 240 16.14 15.25 19.87
CA TYR A 240 17.22 16.19 19.56
C TYR A 240 16.74 17.31 18.61
N GLU A 241 16.00 16.97 17.55
CA GLU A 241 15.44 17.94 16.60
C GLU A 241 14.50 18.94 17.28
N GLN A 242 13.76 18.51 18.31
CA GLN A 242 12.94 19.39 19.14
C GLN A 242 13.76 20.48 19.86
N GLN A 243 15.05 20.24 20.15
CA GLN A 243 15.92 21.18 20.85
C GLN A 243 16.66 22.13 19.89
N ASP A 244 17.21 21.60 18.80
CA ASP A 244 18.13 22.35 17.91
C ASP A 244 17.47 22.86 16.61
N ALA A 245 16.15 22.69 16.45
CA ALA A 245 15.35 23.20 15.33
C ALA A 245 15.81 22.75 13.91
N GLU A 246 16.61 21.69 13.80
CA GLU A 246 17.07 21.11 12.53
C GLU A 246 16.00 20.26 11.84
N THR A 247 15.03 20.92 11.22
CA THR A 247 13.79 20.36 10.64
C THR A 247 13.92 19.29 9.54
N LEU A 248 15.12 19.04 9.01
CA LEU A 248 15.38 18.11 7.90
C LEU A 248 16.14 16.85 8.32
N LEU A 249 16.65 16.80 9.56
CA LEU A 249 17.53 15.72 10.01
C LEU A 249 16.78 14.39 10.15
N VAL A 250 15.60 14.37 10.81
CA VAL A 250 14.80 13.15 10.93
C VAL A 250 14.36 12.58 9.58
N PRO A 251 13.75 13.36 8.65
CA PRO A 251 13.40 12.86 7.32
C PRO A 251 14.60 12.26 6.57
N PHE A 252 15.76 12.91 6.64
CA PHE A 252 16.98 12.44 5.99
C PHE A 252 17.46 11.10 6.55
N VAL A 253 17.57 10.98 7.88
CA VAL A 253 18.04 9.75 8.53
C VAL A 253 17.05 8.61 8.32
N VAL A 254 15.74 8.88 8.39
CA VAL A 254 14.70 7.87 8.12
C VAL A 254 14.78 7.35 6.69
N SER A 255 14.89 8.23 5.70
CA SER A 255 15.04 7.83 4.29
C SER A 255 16.34 7.09 4.03
N LEU A 256 17.45 7.50 4.67
CA LEU A 256 18.73 6.80 4.59
C LEU A 256 18.64 5.39 5.19
N MET A 257 18.03 5.23 6.37
CA MET A 257 17.81 3.91 6.99
C MET A 257 16.93 3.02 6.10
N ASN A 258 15.86 3.56 5.52
CA ASN A 258 14.99 2.84 4.59
C ASN A 258 15.70 2.40 3.30
N LEU A 259 16.78 3.08 2.89
CA LEU A 259 17.60 2.69 1.75
C LEU A 259 18.68 1.66 2.13
N VAL A 260 19.36 1.87 3.26
CA VAL A 260 20.58 1.16 3.67
C VAL A 260 20.28 -0.16 4.40
N VAL A 261 19.33 -0.18 5.34
CA VAL A 261 19.04 -1.39 6.14
C VAL A 261 18.56 -2.57 5.28
N PRO A 262 17.71 -2.38 4.25
CA PRO A 262 17.37 -3.47 3.33
C PRO A 262 18.57 -4.07 2.59
N LEU A 263 19.61 -3.28 2.33
CA LEU A 263 20.87 -3.80 1.75
C LEU A 263 21.57 -4.73 2.74
N PHE A 264 21.60 -4.38 4.03
CA PHE A 264 22.12 -5.27 5.07
C PHE A 264 21.30 -6.57 5.17
N TYR A 265 19.97 -6.51 5.12
CA TYR A 265 19.14 -7.72 5.09
C TYR A 265 19.41 -8.59 3.86
N SER A 266 19.77 -8.00 2.73
CA SER A 266 20.15 -8.76 1.54
C SER A 266 21.45 -9.56 1.74
N LEU A 267 22.35 -9.12 2.63
CA LEU A 267 23.57 -9.86 2.98
C LEU A 267 23.27 -11.12 3.79
N PHE A 268 22.17 -11.15 4.57
CA PHE A 268 21.77 -12.34 5.33
C PHE A 268 21.47 -13.53 4.44
N ASN A 269 21.12 -13.29 3.17
CA ASN A 269 20.96 -14.34 2.16
C ASN A 269 22.22 -15.20 1.94
N LYS A 270 23.41 -14.68 2.25
CA LYS A 270 24.66 -15.46 2.15
C LYS A 270 24.81 -16.46 3.30
N PHE A 271 24.27 -16.15 4.47
CA PHE A 271 24.37 -16.97 5.67
C PHE A 271 23.15 -17.90 5.86
N GLU A 272 21.97 -17.43 5.48
CA GLU A 272 20.71 -18.09 5.72
C GLU A 272 20.23 -18.85 4.48
N HIS A 273 20.71 -20.09 4.34
CA HIS A 273 20.37 -20.93 3.20
C HIS A 273 18.99 -21.59 3.38
N TYR A 274 17.96 -20.98 2.78
CA TYR A 274 16.61 -21.55 2.77
C TYR A 274 16.50 -22.71 1.77
N SER A 275 15.73 -23.74 2.13
CA SER A 275 15.47 -24.89 1.24
C SER A 275 14.68 -24.53 -0.02
N SER A 276 13.93 -23.42 0.02
CA SER A 276 13.15 -22.90 -1.10
C SER A 276 13.43 -21.41 -1.25
N GLN A 277 13.88 -21.00 -2.44
CA GLN A 277 14.16 -19.59 -2.74
C GLN A 277 12.93 -18.68 -2.60
N ARG A 278 11.71 -19.25 -2.72
CA ARG A 278 10.48 -18.51 -2.44
C ARG A 278 10.37 -18.11 -0.96
N ARG A 279 10.70 -19.00 -0.03
CA ARG A 279 10.70 -18.70 1.40
C ARG A 279 11.74 -17.64 1.75
N GLN A 280 12.88 -17.67 1.08
CA GLN A 280 13.92 -16.66 1.22
C GLN A 280 13.42 -15.26 0.84
N ILE A 281 12.78 -15.13 -0.33
CA ILE A 281 12.18 -13.85 -0.77
C ILE A 281 11.10 -13.40 0.22
N TYR A 282 10.25 -14.31 0.71
CA TYR A 282 9.24 -13.96 1.72
C TYR A 282 9.83 -13.52 3.05
N ALA A 283 10.85 -14.21 3.56
CA ALA A 283 11.53 -13.81 4.79
C ALA A 283 12.14 -12.41 4.65
N LEU A 284 12.78 -12.12 3.50
CA LEU A 284 13.32 -10.80 3.21
C LEU A 284 12.21 -9.72 3.14
N VAL A 285 11.10 -10.00 2.45
CA VAL A 285 9.96 -9.09 2.37
C VAL A 285 9.39 -8.81 3.76
N VAL A 286 9.16 -9.84 4.58
CA VAL A 286 8.62 -9.68 5.93
C VAL A 286 9.55 -8.86 6.81
N ARG A 287 10.86 -9.10 6.79
CA ARG A 287 11.85 -8.29 7.54
C ARG A 287 11.80 -6.82 7.16
N ASN A 288 11.70 -6.52 5.86
CA ASN A 288 11.60 -5.15 5.37
C ASN A 288 10.27 -4.49 5.77
N VAL A 289 9.15 -5.22 5.73
CA VAL A 289 7.86 -4.70 6.21
C VAL A 289 7.93 -4.41 7.71
N LEU A 290 8.46 -5.33 8.52
CA LEU A 290 8.60 -5.14 9.97
C LEU A 290 9.46 -3.91 10.31
N LEU A 291 10.59 -3.73 9.62
CA LEU A 291 11.43 -2.55 9.77
C LEU A 291 10.63 -1.25 9.53
N LYS A 292 9.94 -1.16 8.40
CA LYS A 292 9.18 0.04 8.03
C LYS A 292 8.02 0.31 8.98
N MET A 293 7.32 -0.73 9.42
CA MET A 293 6.25 -0.62 10.40
C MET A 293 6.76 -0.16 11.76
N PHE A 294 7.94 -0.64 12.19
CA PHE A 294 8.55 -0.21 13.44
C PHE A 294 8.99 1.26 13.39
N ILE A 295 9.66 1.67 12.31
CA ILE A 295 10.04 3.08 12.07
C ILE A 295 8.80 3.98 12.11
N LEU A 296 7.74 3.60 11.39
CA LEU A 296 6.51 4.37 11.32
C LEU A 296 5.81 4.42 12.68
N ALA A 297 5.77 3.33 13.43
CA ALA A 297 5.17 3.28 14.76
C ALA A 297 5.87 4.23 15.75
N VAL A 298 7.21 4.31 15.71
CA VAL A 298 7.98 5.22 16.56
C VAL A 298 7.70 6.68 16.19
N LEU A 299 7.69 7.02 14.90
CA LEU A 299 7.35 8.37 14.43
C LEU A 299 5.93 8.77 14.84
N CYS A 300 4.97 7.88 14.63
CA CYS A 300 3.59 8.06 15.06
C CYS A 300 3.48 8.26 16.58
N TYR A 301 4.19 7.46 17.38
CA TYR A 301 4.23 7.63 18.83
C TYR A 301 4.78 9.01 19.22
N HIS A 302 5.88 9.44 18.59
CA HIS A 302 6.47 10.74 18.84
C HIS A 302 5.51 11.89 18.49
N TRP A 303 4.87 11.86 17.32
CA TRP A 303 3.90 12.88 16.91
C TRP A 303 2.70 12.97 17.88
N MET A 304 2.12 11.84 18.28
CA MET A 304 0.88 11.85 19.08
C MET A 304 1.09 12.01 20.58
N ASN A 305 2.19 11.51 21.14
CA ASN A 305 2.43 11.59 22.59
C ASN A 305 3.39 12.70 23.00
N VAL A 306 4.27 13.14 22.11
CA VAL A 306 5.25 14.18 22.41
C VAL A 306 4.81 15.49 21.75
N VAL A 307 4.73 15.53 20.42
CA VAL A 307 4.44 16.78 19.70
C VAL A 307 3.06 17.34 20.07
N ALA A 308 2.04 16.49 20.13
CA ALA A 308 0.68 16.92 20.50
C ALA A 308 0.53 17.46 21.93
N LYS A 309 1.42 17.09 22.86
CA LYS A 309 1.34 17.52 24.27
C LYS A 309 2.22 18.72 24.61
N PHE A 310 3.37 18.84 23.95
CA PHE A 310 4.40 19.85 24.29
C PHE A 310 4.39 21.06 23.36
N SER A 311 3.72 21.00 22.21
CA SER A 311 3.65 22.13 21.29
C SER A 311 2.50 23.06 21.67
N ASN A 312 2.83 24.28 22.11
CA ASN A 312 1.86 25.38 22.31
C ASN A 312 1.39 26.01 20.98
N ILE A 313 1.93 25.53 19.85
CA ILE A 313 1.60 25.95 18.48
C ILE A 313 0.86 24.79 17.80
N CYS A 314 0.08 25.09 16.76
CA CYS A 314 -0.60 24.19 15.82
C CYS A 314 0.10 22.87 15.51
N TRP A 315 -0.01 21.90 16.42
CA TRP A 315 0.77 20.67 16.39
C TRP A 315 0.36 19.80 15.20
N GLU A 316 -0.91 19.84 14.79
CA GLU A 316 -1.44 19.12 13.63
C GLU A 316 -0.74 19.58 12.34
N SER A 317 -0.46 20.88 12.23
CA SER A 317 0.24 21.43 11.07
C SER A 317 1.72 21.07 11.08
N ILE A 318 2.34 21.00 12.26
CA ILE A 318 3.72 20.54 12.42
C ILE A 318 3.84 19.07 11.98
N VAL A 319 2.90 18.22 12.36
CA VAL A 319 2.84 16.81 11.92
C VAL A 319 2.64 16.73 10.40
N GLY A 320 1.75 17.55 9.83
CA GLY A 320 1.56 17.67 8.39
C GLY A 320 2.83 18.06 7.64
N GLN A 321 3.60 19.02 8.17
CA GLN A 321 4.90 19.42 7.62
C GLN A 321 5.93 18.30 7.70
N ALA A 322 6.03 17.61 8.84
CA ALA A 322 6.96 16.49 9.00
C ALA A 322 6.66 15.37 7.99
N LEU A 323 5.38 15.03 7.80
CA LEU A 323 4.95 14.04 6.82
C LEU A 323 5.25 14.48 5.38
N TYR A 324 5.02 15.75 5.04
CA TYR A 324 5.37 16.32 3.75
C TYR A 324 6.89 16.20 3.47
N ARG A 325 7.73 16.64 4.40
CA ARG A 325 9.21 16.54 4.27
C ARG A 325 9.63 15.10 4.08
N LEU A 326 9.05 14.19 4.86
CA LEU A 326 9.39 12.77 4.78
C LEU A 326 9.00 12.16 3.43
N VAL A 327 7.86 12.55 2.84
CA VAL A 327 7.46 12.12 1.49
C VAL A 327 8.42 12.64 0.41
N ILE A 328 8.84 13.91 0.49
CA ILE A 328 9.75 14.57 -0.46
C ILE A 328 11.17 14.01 -0.33
N VAL A 329 11.73 13.94 0.87
CA VAL A 329 13.08 13.42 1.11
C VAL A 329 13.16 11.94 0.74
N ASP A 330 12.16 11.12 1.10
CA ASP A 330 12.06 9.73 0.64
C ASP A 330 12.04 9.65 -0.88
N PHE A 331 11.27 10.52 -1.56
CA PHE A 331 11.28 10.59 -3.01
C PHE A 331 12.68 10.90 -3.55
N LEU A 332 13.39 11.88 -3.00
CA LEU A 332 14.76 12.20 -3.41
C LEU A 332 15.72 11.02 -3.21
N PHE A 333 15.63 10.28 -2.10
CA PHE A 333 16.45 9.09 -1.90
C PHE A 333 16.10 7.96 -2.87
N LEU A 334 14.83 7.78 -3.22
CA LEU A 334 14.39 6.82 -4.25
C LEU A 334 14.92 7.22 -5.64
N MET A 335 14.93 8.51 -5.96
CA MET A 335 15.54 9.07 -7.17
C MET A 335 17.02 8.75 -7.21
N LEU A 336 17.75 9.07 -6.15
CA LEU A 336 19.20 8.87 -6.04
C LEU A 336 19.55 7.38 -6.10
N GLY A 337 18.81 6.53 -5.39
CA GLY A 337 19.01 5.08 -5.42
C GLY A 337 18.76 4.48 -6.79
N SER A 338 17.75 4.96 -7.52
CA SER A 338 17.45 4.49 -8.87
C SER A 338 18.44 5.02 -9.91
N PHE A 339 18.79 6.31 -9.85
CA PHE A 339 19.66 6.94 -10.83
C PHE A 339 21.12 6.63 -10.59
N PHE A 340 21.65 6.76 -9.37
CA PHE A 340 23.05 6.47 -9.08
C PHE A 340 23.25 4.99 -8.75
N GLY A 341 22.40 4.40 -7.90
CA GLY A 341 22.57 3.01 -7.47
C GLY A 341 22.47 2.00 -8.61
N GLU A 342 21.37 2.01 -9.36
CA GLU A 342 21.14 1.05 -10.47
C GLU A 342 22.07 1.33 -11.67
N PHE A 343 22.31 2.59 -12.03
CA PHE A 343 23.25 2.97 -13.09
C PHE A 343 24.71 2.65 -12.76
N LEU A 344 25.18 2.99 -11.56
CA LEU A 344 26.55 2.69 -11.12
C LEU A 344 26.77 1.18 -11.03
N SER A 345 25.77 0.43 -10.55
CA SER A 345 25.82 -1.03 -10.56
C SER A 345 25.94 -1.60 -11.97
N ASN A 346 25.23 -1.02 -12.94
CA ASN A 346 25.35 -1.40 -14.35
C ASN A 346 26.74 -1.08 -14.92
N LEU A 347 27.27 0.12 -14.65
CA LEU A 347 28.61 0.52 -15.09
C LEU A 347 29.71 -0.37 -14.49
N ILE A 348 29.62 -0.67 -13.20
CA ILE A 348 30.57 -1.55 -12.51
C ILE A 348 30.47 -2.98 -13.08
N GLY A 349 29.25 -3.51 -13.22
CA GLY A 349 29.00 -4.86 -13.72
C GLY A 349 29.40 -5.08 -15.17
N THR A 350 29.44 -4.02 -15.98
CA THR A 350 29.84 -4.08 -17.40
C THR A 350 31.31 -3.74 -17.64
N ARG A 351 31.88 -2.76 -16.94
CA ARG A 351 33.25 -2.27 -17.18
C ARG A 351 34.30 -2.71 -16.16
N LEU A 352 33.97 -2.74 -14.87
CA LEU A 352 34.95 -2.95 -13.79
C LEU A 352 35.05 -4.41 -13.36
N LEU A 353 33.91 -5.05 -13.03
CA LEU A 353 33.86 -6.42 -12.54
C LEU A 353 32.77 -7.21 -13.29
N PRO A 354 33.08 -7.82 -14.45
CA PRO A 354 32.14 -8.66 -15.20
C PRO A 354 31.59 -9.85 -14.41
N ARG A 355 32.30 -10.27 -13.34
CA ARG A 355 31.87 -11.34 -12.43
C ARG A 355 30.65 -10.97 -11.57
N LEU A 356 30.40 -9.67 -11.32
CA LEU A 356 29.26 -9.22 -10.52
C LEU A 356 27.94 -9.28 -11.31
N GLY A 357 28.01 -9.16 -12.63
CA GLY A 357 26.85 -9.14 -13.53
C GLY A 357 26.05 -7.83 -13.47
N VAL A 358 25.10 -7.69 -14.40
CA VAL A 358 24.18 -6.54 -14.50
C VAL A 358 23.08 -6.68 -13.44
N PRO A 359 22.63 -5.59 -12.78
CA PRO A 359 21.57 -5.67 -11.78
C PRO A 359 20.25 -6.23 -12.35
N GLU A 360 19.54 -7.03 -11.54
CA GLU A 360 18.18 -7.48 -11.82
C GLU A 360 17.16 -6.54 -11.15
N PHE A 361 16.03 -6.28 -11.82
CA PHE A 361 14.96 -5.45 -11.25
C PHE A 361 14.21 -6.21 -10.15
N ASP A 362 14.48 -5.87 -8.88
CA ASP A 362 13.77 -6.46 -7.73
C ASP A 362 12.38 -5.83 -7.57
N VAL A 363 11.38 -6.52 -8.15
CA VAL A 363 9.97 -6.11 -8.07
C VAL A 363 9.50 -6.00 -6.63
N ALA A 364 9.90 -6.91 -5.74
CA ALA A 364 9.39 -6.93 -4.38
C ALA A 364 9.85 -5.68 -3.63
N ARG A 365 11.15 -5.39 -3.62
CA ARG A 365 11.70 -4.20 -2.94
C ARG A 365 11.04 -2.91 -3.41
N ASN A 366 10.95 -2.71 -4.73
CA ASN A 366 10.33 -1.53 -5.31
C ASN A 366 8.84 -1.42 -4.93
N VAL A 367 8.10 -2.53 -4.84
CA VAL A 367 6.70 -2.51 -4.36
C VAL A 367 6.62 -2.14 -2.88
N LEU A 368 7.53 -2.59 -2.01
CA LEU A 368 7.54 -2.18 -0.59
C LEU A 368 7.81 -0.67 -0.42
N GLU A 369 8.55 -0.05 -1.32
CA GLU A 369 8.74 1.41 -1.36
C GLU A 369 7.44 2.13 -1.74
N LEU A 370 6.69 1.59 -2.70
CA LEU A 370 5.37 2.11 -3.05
C LEU A 370 4.35 1.97 -1.92
N ILE A 371 4.33 0.82 -1.24
CA ILE A 371 3.45 0.57 -0.08
C ILE A 371 3.77 1.59 1.03
N TYR A 372 5.04 1.81 1.33
CA TYR A 372 5.46 2.78 2.34
C TYR A 372 5.01 4.21 2.01
N ALA A 373 5.23 4.65 0.77
CA ALA A 373 4.79 5.96 0.32
C ALA A 373 3.25 6.12 0.42
N GLN A 374 2.49 5.07 0.09
CA GLN A 374 1.03 5.09 0.23
C GLN A 374 0.58 5.17 1.70
N THR A 375 1.26 4.45 2.60
CA THR A 375 0.94 4.51 4.04
C THR A 375 1.15 5.92 4.61
N LEU A 376 2.23 6.60 4.21
CA LEU A 376 2.48 7.98 4.60
C LEU A 376 1.39 8.92 4.08
N ALA A 377 0.97 8.76 2.83
CA ALA A 377 -0.12 9.55 2.26
C ALA A 377 -1.44 9.37 3.03
N TRP A 378 -1.75 8.14 3.46
CA TRP A 378 -2.94 7.88 4.27
C TRP A 378 -2.88 8.45 5.68
N ILE A 379 -1.73 8.37 6.35
CA ILE A 379 -1.54 9.01 7.66
C ILE A 379 -1.64 10.54 7.52
N GLY A 380 -1.02 11.08 6.47
CA GLY A 380 -0.96 12.51 6.25
C GLY A 380 -2.26 13.15 5.77
N ILE A 381 -3.24 12.38 5.28
CA ILE A 381 -4.45 12.98 4.73
C ILE A 381 -5.26 13.78 5.78
N TYR A 382 -5.20 13.35 7.04
CA TYR A 382 -5.85 14.06 8.14
C TYR A 382 -5.15 15.36 8.52
N PHE A 383 -3.83 15.45 8.34
CA PHE A 383 -3.02 16.61 8.70
C PHE A 383 -2.73 17.55 7.51
N SER A 384 -2.78 17.01 6.30
CA SER A 384 -2.49 17.68 5.04
C SER A 384 -3.40 17.09 3.94
N PRO A 385 -4.61 17.65 3.75
CA PRO A 385 -5.59 17.15 2.77
C PRO A 385 -5.09 17.17 1.32
N LEU A 386 -4.09 18.01 1.01
CA LEU A 386 -3.47 18.15 -0.31
C LEU A 386 -2.23 17.26 -0.52
N LEU A 387 -1.81 16.49 0.48
CA LEU A 387 -0.72 15.51 0.33
C LEU A 387 -0.94 14.51 -0.82
N PRO A 388 -2.17 14.06 -1.13
CA PRO A 388 -2.43 13.24 -2.32
C PRO A 388 -1.99 13.89 -3.64
N ALA A 389 -2.02 15.23 -3.76
CA ALA A 389 -1.54 15.93 -4.97
C ALA A 389 -0.02 15.73 -5.17
N ILE A 390 0.75 15.86 -4.08
CA ILE A 390 2.19 15.58 -4.07
C ILE A 390 2.44 14.11 -4.40
N GLN A 391 1.60 13.21 -3.89
CA GLN A 391 1.71 11.78 -4.16
C GLN A 391 1.42 11.43 -5.63
N ILE A 392 0.47 12.12 -6.28
CA ILE A 392 0.21 11.99 -7.72
C ILE A 392 1.46 12.38 -8.52
N LEU A 393 2.05 13.54 -8.22
CA LEU A 393 3.27 14.00 -8.88
C LEU A 393 4.43 13.01 -8.66
N LYS A 394 4.64 12.58 -7.41
CA LYS A 394 5.65 11.57 -7.04
C LYS A 394 5.49 10.30 -7.85
N PHE A 395 4.29 9.70 -7.88
CA PHE A 395 4.06 8.45 -8.61
C PHE A 395 4.13 8.60 -10.13
N PHE A 396 3.71 9.75 -10.66
CA PHE A 396 3.85 10.03 -12.09
C PHE A 396 5.32 10.10 -12.50
N ILE A 397 6.15 10.86 -11.79
CA ILE A 397 7.58 10.98 -12.07
C ILE A 397 8.26 9.61 -11.88
N LEU A 398 7.97 8.92 -10.77
CA LEU A 398 8.54 7.62 -10.45
C LEU A 398 8.24 6.56 -11.51
N PHE A 399 7.06 6.61 -12.16
CA PHE A 399 6.72 5.72 -13.28
C PHE A 399 7.73 5.84 -14.43
N TYR A 400 8.01 7.07 -14.88
CA TYR A 400 8.93 7.30 -15.99
C TYR A 400 10.37 6.97 -15.63
N LEU A 401 10.80 7.28 -14.42
CA LEU A 401 12.16 6.98 -13.98
C LEU A 401 12.42 5.49 -13.84
N LYS A 402 11.49 4.75 -13.23
CA LYS A 402 11.62 3.30 -13.12
C LYS A 402 11.52 2.63 -14.48
N LYS A 403 10.74 3.19 -15.42
CA LYS A 403 10.79 2.77 -16.83
C LYS A 403 12.18 2.96 -17.42
N VAL A 404 12.76 4.16 -17.31
CA VAL A 404 14.09 4.47 -17.86
C VAL A 404 15.16 3.56 -17.24
N SER A 405 15.16 3.44 -15.91
CA SER A 405 16.12 2.59 -15.21
C SER A 405 15.99 1.12 -15.61
N LEU A 406 14.76 0.61 -15.75
CA LEU A 406 14.53 -0.76 -16.22
C LEU A 406 15.09 -0.98 -17.63
N ILE A 407 14.82 -0.07 -18.57
CA ILE A 407 15.20 -0.23 -19.98
C ILE A 407 16.72 -0.08 -20.17
N GLN A 408 17.36 0.82 -19.43
CA GLN A 408 18.78 1.16 -19.64
C GLN A 408 19.73 0.41 -18.72
N ASN A 409 19.34 0.10 -17.48
CA ASN A 409 20.25 -0.39 -16.44
C ASN A 409 20.04 -1.85 -16.05
N CYS A 410 18.83 -2.40 -16.25
CA CYS A 410 18.46 -3.71 -15.72
C CYS A 410 18.45 -4.79 -16.81
N GLN A 411 18.87 -6.01 -16.44
CA GLN A 411 18.63 -7.18 -17.27
C GLN A 411 17.23 -7.79 -16.98
N PRO A 412 16.61 -8.48 -17.97
CA PRO A 412 15.38 -9.23 -17.73
C PRO A 412 15.57 -10.23 -16.58
N PRO A 413 14.63 -10.30 -15.62
CA PRO A 413 14.77 -11.20 -14.48
C PRO A 413 14.86 -12.65 -14.96
N ARG A 414 15.92 -13.35 -14.55
CA ARG A 414 16.15 -14.76 -14.93
C ARG A 414 15.13 -15.72 -14.34
N ARG A 415 14.37 -15.28 -13.33
CA ARG A 415 13.38 -16.09 -12.63
C ARG A 415 12.08 -15.31 -12.51
N SER A 416 11.15 -15.55 -13.42
CA SER A 416 9.79 -15.02 -13.29
C SER A 416 9.06 -15.78 -12.18
N GLY A 417 8.95 -15.18 -10.99
CA GLY A 417 7.99 -15.64 -9.98
C GLY A 417 6.59 -15.66 -10.59
N ARG A 418 5.71 -16.57 -10.12
CA ARG A 418 4.31 -16.65 -10.60
C ARG A 418 3.66 -15.27 -10.43
N ALA A 419 3.54 -14.53 -11.53
CA ALA A 419 3.08 -13.16 -11.61
C ALA A 419 1.75 -12.98 -10.86
N ALA A 420 0.78 -13.84 -11.12
CA ALA A 420 -0.54 -13.84 -10.47
C ALA A 420 -0.47 -13.92 -8.93
N GLN A 421 0.44 -14.73 -8.35
CA GLN A 421 0.54 -14.86 -6.90
C GLN A 421 1.12 -13.60 -6.23
N MET A 422 2.11 -12.97 -6.88
CA MET A 422 2.77 -11.76 -6.36
C MET A 422 1.80 -10.57 -6.25
N GLN A 423 0.90 -10.40 -7.23
CA GLN A 423 -0.08 -9.32 -7.20
C GLN A 423 -1.04 -9.41 -6.01
N THR A 424 -1.52 -10.62 -5.69
CA THR A 424 -2.38 -10.84 -4.50
C THR A 424 -1.63 -10.54 -3.21
N ILE A 425 -0.35 -10.95 -3.14
CA ILE A 425 0.49 -10.70 -1.96
C ILE A 425 0.74 -9.21 -1.77
N PHE A 426 1.03 -8.46 -2.83
CA PHE A 426 1.28 -7.02 -2.72
C PHE A 426 0.07 -6.23 -2.20
N ILE A 427 -1.13 -6.58 -2.65
CA ILE A 427 -2.35 -5.95 -2.15
C ILE A 427 -2.68 -6.41 -0.73
N ALA A 428 -2.41 -7.67 -0.39
CA ALA A 428 -2.51 -8.14 0.99
C ALA A 428 -1.50 -7.43 1.92
N LEU A 429 -0.29 -7.11 1.43
CA LEU A 429 0.71 -6.35 2.19
C LEU A 429 0.32 -4.89 2.39
N LEU A 430 -0.51 -4.33 1.52
CA LEU A 430 -1.05 -2.97 1.65
C LEU A 430 -2.19 -2.90 2.68
N PHE A 431 -2.91 -4.00 2.89
CA PHE A 431 -4.00 -4.11 3.87
C PHE A 431 -3.51 -3.83 5.30
N PHE A 432 -2.41 -4.45 5.72
CA PHE A 432 -1.93 -4.34 7.10
C PHE A 432 -1.53 -2.89 7.48
N PRO A 433 -0.69 -2.17 6.72
CA PRO A 433 -0.36 -0.77 7.03
C PRO A 433 -1.55 0.18 6.98
N PHE A 434 -2.57 -0.09 6.15
CA PHE A 434 -3.77 0.74 6.12
C PHE A 434 -4.59 0.60 7.41
N PHE A 435 -4.98 -0.62 7.78
CA PHE A 435 -5.85 -0.85 8.94
C PHE A 435 -5.12 -0.68 10.27
N VAL A 436 -3.91 -1.23 10.40
CA VAL A 436 -3.13 -1.20 11.65
C VAL A 436 -2.35 0.11 11.80
N GLY A 437 -1.99 0.77 10.69
CA GLY A 437 -1.24 2.02 10.70
C GLY A 437 -2.14 3.25 10.51
N ALA A 438 -2.61 3.50 9.29
CA ALA A 438 -3.27 4.77 8.99
C ALA A 438 -4.64 4.94 9.67
N LEU A 439 -5.51 3.94 9.59
CA LEU A 439 -6.86 4.00 10.16
C LEU A 439 -6.83 4.10 11.68
N SER A 440 -5.99 3.29 12.34
CA SER A 440 -5.84 3.34 13.80
C SER A 440 -5.31 4.68 14.28
N MET A 441 -4.35 5.28 13.55
CA MET A 441 -3.77 6.58 13.89
C MET A 441 -4.78 7.71 13.74
N VAL A 442 -5.50 7.78 12.62
CA VAL A 442 -6.53 8.79 12.40
C VAL A 442 -7.69 8.63 13.38
N ALA A 443 -8.05 7.38 13.74
CA ALA A 443 -9.06 7.12 14.75
C ALA A 443 -8.59 7.58 16.16
N TYR A 444 -7.34 7.27 16.52
CA TYR A 444 -6.76 7.70 17.80
C TYR A 444 -6.68 9.22 17.90
N THR A 445 -6.26 9.91 16.84
CA THR A 445 -6.21 11.38 16.82
C THR A 445 -7.60 11.99 16.94
N ALA A 446 -8.59 11.44 16.22
CA ALA A 446 -9.94 12.00 16.24
C ALA A 446 -10.66 11.80 17.58
N TRP A 447 -10.39 10.69 18.27
CA TRP A 447 -11.13 10.29 19.48
C TRP A 447 -10.44 10.68 20.79
N SER A 448 -9.11 10.61 20.85
CA SER A 448 -8.35 10.69 22.10
C SER A 448 -7.53 11.96 22.27
N LEU A 449 -7.18 12.65 21.18
CA LEU A 449 -6.37 13.87 21.26
C LEU A 449 -7.24 15.12 21.21
N SER A 450 -6.87 16.10 22.03
CA SER A 450 -7.45 17.44 22.00
C SER A 450 -6.87 18.25 20.84
N PRO A 451 -7.71 18.85 19.98
CA PRO A 451 -7.25 19.73 18.91
C PRO A 451 -6.60 21.00 19.48
N SER A 452 -5.76 21.65 18.67
CA SER A 452 -5.14 22.94 19.03
C SER A 452 -6.19 24.03 19.28
N GLU A 453 -5.97 24.85 20.31
CA GLU A 453 -6.92 25.93 20.70
C GLU A 453 -7.01 27.06 19.67
N HIS A 454 -5.92 27.34 18.94
CA HIS A 454 -5.79 28.54 18.10
C HIS A 454 -5.80 28.28 16.59
N CYS A 455 -5.93 27.03 16.13
CA CYS A 455 -5.88 26.72 14.70
C CYS A 455 -6.60 25.44 14.28
N GLY A 456 -6.96 25.43 12.99
CA GLY A 456 -7.67 24.35 12.32
C GLY A 456 -9.19 24.42 12.47
N PRO A 457 -9.92 23.45 11.90
CA PRO A 457 -11.37 23.43 11.94
C PRO A 457 -11.93 23.19 13.34
N PHE A 458 -11.26 22.42 14.19
CA PHE A 458 -11.81 21.96 15.48
C PHE A 458 -11.37 22.80 16.69
N GLN A 459 -11.10 24.09 16.49
CA GLN A 459 -10.66 25.01 17.54
C GLN A 459 -11.68 25.10 18.69
N GLY A 460 -11.21 24.98 19.92
CA GLY A 460 -12.04 25.11 21.13
C GLY A 460 -12.85 23.87 21.53
N LEU A 461 -12.69 22.77 20.80
CA LEU A 461 -13.35 21.49 21.11
C LEU A 461 -12.47 20.58 21.96
N SER A 462 -13.10 19.72 22.77
CA SER A 462 -12.38 18.77 23.64
C SER A 462 -11.78 17.60 22.87
N SER A 463 -12.45 17.17 21.79
CA SER A 463 -11.97 16.17 20.84
C SER A 463 -12.54 16.44 19.46
N THR A 464 -11.89 15.98 18.40
CA THR A 464 -12.43 16.11 17.04
C THR A 464 -13.79 15.41 16.91
N PHE A 465 -13.99 14.30 17.61
CA PHE A 465 -15.28 13.59 17.61
C PHE A 465 -16.43 14.40 18.25
N SER A 466 -16.13 15.33 19.16
CA SER A 466 -17.16 16.15 19.83
C SER A 466 -17.97 17.03 18.87
N VAL A 467 -17.46 17.31 17.67
CA VAL A 467 -18.17 17.98 16.58
C VAL A 467 -19.50 17.29 16.25
N VAL A 468 -19.53 15.96 16.30
CA VAL A 468 -20.75 15.18 16.06
C VAL A 468 -21.76 15.41 17.19
N GLY A 469 -21.28 15.60 18.43
CA GLY A 469 -22.12 15.95 19.57
C GLY A 469 -22.76 17.33 19.39
N VAL A 470 -21.96 18.35 19.05
CA VAL A 470 -22.44 19.72 18.80
C VAL A 470 -23.48 19.73 17.66
N TRP A 471 -23.20 19.01 16.57
CA TRP A 471 -24.15 18.89 15.46
C TRP A 471 -25.46 18.22 15.86
N MET A 472 -25.42 17.22 16.75
CA MET A 472 -26.64 16.56 17.25
C MET A 472 -27.45 17.48 18.17
N GLU A 473 -26.81 18.34 18.96
CA GLU A 473 -27.50 19.36 19.77
C GLU A 473 -28.19 20.42 18.88
N ASP A 474 -27.56 20.82 17.78
CA ASP A 474 -28.19 21.74 16.82
C ASP A 474 -29.34 21.08 16.05
N LEU A 475 -29.23 19.79 15.73
CA LEU A 475 -30.31 19.00 15.14
C LEU A 475 -31.49 18.79 16.09
N GLU A 476 -31.31 18.81 17.40
CA GLU A 476 -32.41 18.68 18.36
C GLU A 476 -33.38 19.88 18.29
N LYS A 477 -32.87 21.06 17.92
CA LYS A 477 -33.66 22.30 17.79
C LYS A 477 -34.59 22.26 16.56
N ILE A 478 -34.33 21.40 15.58
CA ILE A 478 -35.10 21.33 14.34
C ILE A 478 -36.24 20.30 14.50
N PRO A 479 -37.51 20.68 14.26
CA PRO A 479 -38.63 19.73 14.34
C PRO A 479 -38.53 18.69 13.21
N GLY A 480 -38.47 17.40 13.58
CA GLY A 480 -38.42 16.27 12.64
C GLY A 480 -37.10 15.48 12.63
N SER A 481 -36.02 15.99 13.23
CA SER A 481 -34.70 15.32 13.35
C SER A 481 -34.49 14.56 14.66
N GLN A 482 -35.49 14.52 15.55
CA GLN A 482 -35.38 13.86 16.87
C GLN A 482 -35.00 12.37 16.79
N TRP A 483 -35.38 11.68 15.71
CA TRP A 483 -35.00 10.28 15.49
C TRP A 483 -33.48 10.11 15.33
N ALA A 484 -32.79 11.07 14.69
CA ALA A 484 -31.34 11.02 14.49
C ALA A 484 -30.60 11.25 15.82
N VAL A 485 -31.06 12.21 16.63
CA VAL A 485 -30.54 12.50 17.96
C VAL A 485 -30.74 11.29 18.89
N TRP A 486 -31.92 10.65 18.84
CA TRP A 486 -32.20 9.44 19.61
C TRP A 486 -31.24 8.30 19.27
N ILE A 487 -30.97 8.06 17.98
CA ILE A 487 -29.99 7.06 17.52
C ILE A 487 -28.60 7.39 18.05
N TYR A 488 -28.17 8.65 17.95
CA TYR A 488 -26.85 9.04 18.42
C TYR A 488 -26.68 8.80 19.93
N LEU A 489 -27.63 9.27 20.74
CA LEU A 489 -27.55 9.19 22.20
C LEU A 489 -27.67 7.77 22.75
N ASN A 490 -28.54 6.95 22.17
CA ASN A 490 -28.87 5.61 22.69
C ASN A 490 -28.13 4.48 21.99
N VAL A 491 -27.75 4.65 20.73
CA VAL A 491 -27.07 3.61 19.93
C VAL A 491 -25.59 3.92 19.82
N ILE A 492 -25.20 5.05 19.22
CA ILE A 492 -23.79 5.34 18.89
C ILE A 492 -22.95 5.57 20.15
N ARG A 493 -23.47 6.31 21.14
CA ARG A 493 -22.76 6.55 22.39
C ARG A 493 -22.72 5.33 23.32
N SER A 494 -23.57 4.33 23.07
CA SER A 494 -23.62 3.13 23.89
C SER A 494 -22.44 2.20 23.60
N GLU A 495 -21.67 1.84 24.63
CA GLU A 495 -20.59 0.86 24.52
C GLU A 495 -21.08 -0.50 23.99
N ILE A 496 -22.35 -0.83 24.30
CA ILE A 496 -23.01 -2.07 23.90
C ILE A 496 -23.12 -2.17 22.37
N PHE A 497 -23.29 -1.05 21.67
CA PHE A 497 -23.38 -1.03 20.22
C PHE A 497 -22.08 -1.49 19.54
N TYR A 498 -20.94 -1.01 20.04
CA TYR A 498 -19.63 -1.44 19.55
C TYR A 498 -19.39 -2.92 19.82
N TYR A 499 -19.85 -3.44 20.97
CA TYR A 499 -19.81 -4.87 21.26
C TYR A 499 -20.63 -5.67 20.24
N PHE A 500 -21.87 -5.27 19.93
CA PHE A 500 -22.69 -5.94 18.91
C PHE A 500 -22.07 -5.89 17.51
N ILE A 501 -21.52 -4.74 17.09
CA ILE A 501 -20.80 -4.65 15.82
C ILE A 501 -19.61 -5.60 15.81
N SER A 502 -18.82 -5.64 16.88
CA SER A 502 -17.66 -6.54 16.97
C SER A 502 -18.09 -8.00 16.90
N LEU A 503 -19.19 -8.37 17.55
CA LEU A 503 -19.77 -9.71 17.49
C LEU A 503 -20.22 -10.08 16.07
N ILE A 504 -20.92 -9.17 15.38
CA ILE A 504 -21.34 -9.36 13.99
C ILE A 504 -20.12 -9.58 13.09
N ILE A 505 -19.07 -8.77 13.25
CA ILE A 505 -17.83 -8.91 12.48
C ILE A 505 -17.17 -10.26 12.77
N VAL A 506 -17.09 -10.69 14.03
CA VAL A 506 -16.52 -12.01 14.39
C VAL A 506 -17.34 -13.15 13.78
N VAL A 507 -18.67 -13.07 13.82
CA VAL A 507 -19.56 -14.06 13.19
C VAL A 507 -19.35 -14.09 11.68
N ILE A 508 -19.24 -12.94 11.03
CA ILE A 508 -18.95 -12.84 9.59
C ILE A 508 -17.59 -13.47 9.27
N ILE A 509 -16.54 -13.16 10.04
CA ILE A 509 -15.21 -13.75 9.87
C ILE A 509 -15.27 -15.27 10.05
N TYR A 510 -16.00 -15.76 11.05
CA TYR A 510 -16.20 -17.18 11.29
C TYR A 510 -16.91 -17.86 10.10
N ILE A 511 -17.98 -17.26 9.58
CA ILE A 511 -18.69 -17.75 8.39
C ILE A 511 -17.74 -17.79 7.18
N PHE A 512 -16.97 -16.73 6.93
CA PHE A 512 -15.99 -16.70 5.83
C PHE A 512 -14.90 -17.77 5.99
N TRP A 513 -14.43 -17.98 7.21
CA TRP A 513 -13.47 -19.03 7.53
C TRP A 513 -14.06 -20.41 7.23
N GLN A 514 -15.29 -20.68 7.68
CA GLN A 514 -16.01 -21.93 7.39
C GLN A 514 -16.25 -22.13 5.88
N VAL A 515 -16.70 -21.11 5.16
CA VAL A 515 -16.86 -21.15 3.70
C VAL A 515 -15.54 -21.48 3.01
N THR A 516 -14.43 -20.91 3.49
CA THR A 516 -13.10 -21.17 2.94
C THR A 516 -12.68 -22.63 3.18
N GLN A 517 -12.94 -23.18 4.36
CA GLN A 517 -12.69 -24.60 4.65
C GLN A 517 -13.59 -25.52 3.80
N GLY A 518 -14.88 -25.23 3.70
CA GLY A 518 -15.81 -25.97 2.86
C GLY A 518 -15.41 -25.97 1.39
N ARG A 519 -14.96 -24.82 0.85
CA ARG A 519 -14.41 -24.74 -0.52
C ARG A 519 -13.15 -25.58 -0.70
N LYS A 520 -12.25 -25.64 0.29
CA LYS A 520 -11.08 -26.52 0.25
C LYS A 520 -11.48 -28.00 0.20
N GLN A 521 -12.47 -28.40 1.00
CA GLN A 521 -13.03 -29.76 0.99
C GLN A 521 -13.66 -30.09 -0.36
N LEU A 522 -14.48 -29.18 -0.90
CA LEU A 522 -15.13 -29.33 -2.21
C LEU A 522 -14.10 -29.49 -3.34
N ILE A 523 -13.04 -28.68 -3.35
CA ILE A 523 -11.94 -28.82 -4.32
C ILE A 523 -11.27 -30.19 -4.21
N ARG A 524 -11.05 -30.70 -3.00
CA ARG A 524 -10.48 -32.05 -2.79
C ARG A 524 -11.39 -33.13 -3.36
N LEU A 525 -12.69 -33.05 -3.13
CA LEU A 525 -13.68 -34.01 -3.66
C LEU A 525 -13.77 -33.95 -5.19
N LEU A 526 -13.83 -32.74 -5.77
CA LEU A 526 -13.84 -32.55 -7.23
C LEU A 526 -12.59 -33.15 -7.89
N LYS A 527 -11.41 -32.99 -7.27
CA LYS A 527 -10.18 -33.63 -7.74
C LYS A 527 -10.25 -35.15 -7.70
N GLN A 528 -10.79 -35.73 -6.62
CA GLN A 528 -10.99 -37.18 -6.54
C GLN A 528 -11.93 -37.67 -7.64
N ARG A 529 -13.01 -36.93 -7.93
CA ARG A 529 -13.93 -37.26 -9.02
C ARG A 529 -13.23 -37.22 -10.38
N ILE A 530 -12.43 -36.20 -10.67
CA ILE A 530 -11.64 -36.13 -11.92
C ILE A 530 -10.69 -37.32 -12.07
N VAL A 531 -10.02 -37.73 -10.98
CA VAL A 531 -9.12 -38.90 -11.01
C VAL A 531 -9.89 -40.19 -11.25
N ASN A 532 -11.06 -40.36 -10.64
CA ASN A 532 -11.90 -41.54 -10.83
C ASN A 532 -12.46 -41.59 -12.26
N ASP A 533 -12.99 -40.48 -12.79
CA ASP A 533 -13.44 -40.40 -14.18
C ASP A 533 -12.31 -40.72 -15.17
N GLY A 534 -11.08 -40.31 -14.85
CA GLY A 534 -9.88 -40.66 -15.62
C GLY A 534 -9.59 -42.17 -15.62
N LYS A 535 -9.74 -42.83 -14.46
CA LYS A 535 -9.59 -44.29 -14.33
C LYS A 535 -10.67 -45.05 -15.10
N ASP A 536 -11.93 -44.64 -14.99
CA ASP A 536 -13.04 -45.27 -15.70
C ASP A 536 -12.86 -45.18 -17.22
N LYS A 537 -12.42 -44.02 -17.72
CA LYS A 537 -12.07 -43.87 -19.15
C LYS A 537 -10.93 -44.79 -19.57
N SER A 538 -9.87 -44.91 -18.76
CA SER A 538 -8.77 -45.82 -19.07
C SER A 538 -9.21 -47.28 -19.09
N PHE A 539 -10.07 -47.68 -18.14
CA PHE A 539 -10.64 -49.02 -18.08
C PHE A 539 -11.52 -49.34 -19.30
N LEU A 540 -12.35 -48.38 -19.73
CA LEU A 540 -13.17 -48.54 -20.94
C LEU A 540 -12.32 -48.64 -22.22
N LEU A 541 -11.25 -47.85 -22.32
CA LEU A 541 -10.32 -47.93 -23.45
C LEU A 541 -9.60 -49.27 -23.52
N ASP A 542 -9.15 -49.79 -22.37
CA ASP A 542 -8.47 -51.08 -22.27
C ASP A 542 -9.41 -52.24 -22.67
N LYS A 543 -10.68 -52.15 -22.27
CA LYS A 543 -11.71 -53.11 -22.68
C LYS A 543 -12.01 -53.03 -24.18
N LEU A 544 -12.00 -51.85 -24.78
CA LEU A 544 -12.16 -51.68 -26.22
C LEU A 544 -10.96 -52.23 -27.00
N GLN A 545 -9.73 -52.00 -26.52
CA GLN A 545 -8.52 -52.57 -27.12
C GLN A 545 -8.50 -54.09 -27.06
N ASN A 546 -9.00 -54.71 -25.99
CA ASN A 546 -9.09 -56.16 -25.87
C ASN A 546 -10.21 -56.79 -26.73
N LEU A 547 -11.12 -55.98 -27.29
CA LEU A 547 -12.19 -56.42 -28.18
C LEU A 547 -11.86 -56.25 -29.67
N GLN A 548 -10.82 -55.46 -30.00
CA GLN A 548 -10.21 -55.39 -31.34
C GLN A 548 -9.09 -56.41 -31.46
#